data_AF-A0A2R6H0M3-F1
#
_entry.id   AF-A0A2R6H0M3-F1
#
_cell.length_a   1.000
_cell.length_b   1.000
_cell.length_c   1.000
_cell.angle_alpha   90.00
_cell.angle_beta   90.00
_cell.angle_gamma   90.00
#
_symmetry.space_group_name_H-M   'P 1'
#
loop_
_entity.id
_entity.type
_entity.pdbx_description
1 polymer ?
#
loop_
_entity_poly.entity_id
_entity_poly.type
_entity_poly.pdbx_seq_one_letter_code
_entity_poly.pdbx_strand_id
1 'polypeptide(L)'
;MRNDTNRRSFLKYTGVASAAGLVGLAGCSTESTSGGETPDVLMVVGYPQSGVQLFKDYYADYGDDTTDILVTDGLQDDALPGDVGDDMSNVQGTAPSAAGPGVDTFESLFEDEFGDSPGVFTSQAYDASAVQILANLMAGENDGASVRDHMRVVANPGGDTYAPSELPAAAEAAAAGENIQYEGASGSVDFDDAGDITSAQYQVFGFTEDGYESTDTVDFGASGDVPQPEPAGSGSGSDRTVRLGVLQPETGDLGNLGGPIRDAALLPAIQLRDSIDQSIDTQAGDTQSTAQAAVDAANSLVSAGYPSLTGAASSESTIRVANNVLVDNEVVACSPASTSPNITDLDDSDFLFRTPPSDALQGQVLAQVASEDIGASTASTLYLNNSYGQALQESFASAFQEEQDGQVLQQVGFESQQSSYTSQINSALNQ
;
A
#
# COMPACT_ATOMS: atom_id res chain seq x y z
N MET A 1 -30.08 21.89 13.90
CA MET A 1 -30.31 22.52 12.58
C MET A 1 -28.96 22.98 12.08
N ARG A 2 -28.62 22.54 10.87
CA ARG A 2 -27.35 22.66 10.15
C ARG A 2 -26.70 24.05 10.19
N ASN A 3 -25.37 24.06 10.27
CA ASN A 3 -24.43 25.05 9.74
C ASN A 3 -23.17 24.20 9.44
N ASP A 4 -22.89 23.75 8.23
CA ASP A 4 -22.60 24.48 6.98
C ASP A 4 -21.38 25.40 7.14
N THR A 5 -20.18 24.80 7.11
CA THR A 5 -18.92 25.52 6.97
C THR A 5 -18.28 25.10 5.65
N ASN A 6 -18.25 26.09 4.75
CA ASN A 6 -17.81 26.04 3.38
C ASN A 6 -16.45 25.37 3.12
N ARG A 7 -16.49 24.40 2.20
CA ARG A 7 -15.56 24.23 1.06
C ARG A 7 -15.05 25.58 0.53
N ARG A 8 -13.74 25.83 0.62
CA ARG A 8 -12.85 26.51 -0.37
C ARG A 8 -11.60 27.05 0.31
N SER A 9 -10.44 26.44 0.02
CA SER A 9 -9.14 27.12 -0.17
C SER A 9 -8.14 26.11 -0.74
N PHE A 10 -8.23 25.82 -2.04
CA PHE A 10 -7.20 25.12 -2.80
C PHE A 10 -6.79 26.03 -3.96
N LEU A 11 -5.48 26.13 -4.20
CA LEU A 11 -4.70 26.81 -5.26
C LEU A 11 -3.78 27.98 -4.84
N LYS A 12 -2.52 27.81 -5.31
CA LYS A 12 -1.33 28.68 -5.40
C LYS A 12 -0.34 28.42 -4.26
N TYR A 13 0.83 27.84 -4.52
CA TYR A 13 1.89 28.47 -5.32
C TYR A 13 2.81 27.46 -6.02
N THR A 14 3.07 27.68 -7.31
CA THR A 14 4.32 27.31 -8.00
C THR A 14 5.27 28.51 -7.97
N GLY A 15 6.57 28.30 -7.69
CA GLY A 15 7.55 29.39 -7.80
C GLY A 15 8.95 29.16 -7.19
N VAL A 16 9.80 28.43 -7.91
CA VAL A 16 11.24 28.70 -8.19
C VAL A 16 12.20 29.13 -7.05
N ALA A 17 13.07 28.17 -6.69
CA ALA A 17 14.52 28.22 -6.48
C ALA A 17 15.22 29.35 -5.69
N SER A 18 16.06 28.94 -4.74
CA SER A 18 17.44 29.47 -4.63
C SER A 18 18.36 28.58 -3.80
N ALA A 19 19.51 28.22 -4.38
CA ALA A 19 20.65 27.61 -3.73
C ALA A 19 21.48 28.63 -2.93
N ALA A 20 21.82 28.30 -1.69
CA ALA A 20 22.93 28.83 -0.89
C ALA A 20 22.97 28.04 0.43
N GLY A 21 24.06 27.53 0.99
CA GLY A 21 25.48 27.56 0.70
C GLY A 21 26.16 26.94 1.92
N LEU A 22 27.04 25.96 1.69
CA LEU A 22 27.85 25.31 2.72
C LEU A 22 28.75 26.32 3.45
N VAL A 23 28.62 26.43 4.77
CA VAL A 23 29.70 26.92 5.65
C VAL A 23 29.70 26.08 6.92
N GLY A 24 30.75 25.27 7.09
CA GLY A 24 31.05 24.60 8.34
C GLY A 24 31.67 25.55 9.36
N LEU A 25 31.41 25.30 10.64
CA LEU A 25 32.20 25.81 11.75
C LEU A 25 32.27 24.73 12.83
N ALA A 26 33.50 24.31 13.10
CA ALA A 26 33.85 23.35 14.13
C ALA A 26 33.87 23.99 15.52
N GLY A 27 33.44 23.21 16.52
CA GLY A 27 34.05 23.17 17.85
C GLY A 27 33.59 24.21 18.86
N CYS A 28 32.58 23.85 19.66
CA CYS A 28 32.52 24.21 21.07
C CYS A 28 31.96 23.02 21.86
N SER A 29 32.77 22.50 22.77
CA SER A 29 32.40 21.50 23.76
C SER A 29 31.25 22.00 24.63
N THR A 30 30.14 21.28 24.66
CA THR A 30 29.08 21.44 25.65
C THR A 30 28.93 20.14 26.41
N GLU A 31 28.86 20.28 27.73
CA GLU A 31 28.54 19.26 28.70
C GLU A 31 27.33 18.41 28.24
N SER A 32 27.42 17.09 28.39
CA SER A 32 26.27 16.19 28.23
C SER A 32 25.20 16.58 29.23
N THR A 33 24.22 17.33 28.74
CA THR A 33 22.93 17.51 29.39
C THR A 33 22.09 16.35 28.87
N SER A 34 22.12 15.21 29.54
CA SER A 34 21.22 14.09 29.24
C SER A 34 19.81 14.50 29.66
N GLY A 35 18.92 14.64 28.69
CA GLY A 35 17.52 15.00 28.86
C GLY A 35 17.06 15.91 27.74
N GLY A 36 16.87 15.34 26.54
CA GLY A 36 16.13 16.02 25.47
C GLY A 36 14.64 16.04 25.81
N GLU A 37 13.87 16.84 25.07
CA GLU A 37 12.41 16.85 25.17
C GLU A 37 11.86 15.52 24.63
N THR A 38 11.04 14.83 25.42
CA THR A 38 10.28 13.65 24.96
C THR A 38 9.17 14.13 24.04
N PRO A 39 8.97 13.52 22.86
CA PRO A 39 7.92 13.93 21.93
C PRO A 39 6.53 13.68 22.52
N ASP A 40 5.54 14.46 22.13
CA ASP A 40 4.14 14.21 22.48
C ASP A 40 3.62 12.93 21.82
N VAL A 41 4.10 12.63 20.59
CA VAL A 41 3.72 11.43 19.83
C VAL A 41 4.94 10.74 19.20
N LEU A 42 4.96 9.41 19.23
CA LEU A 42 5.93 8.59 18.50
C LEU A 42 5.26 7.96 17.27
N MET A 43 5.71 8.33 16.07
CA MET A 43 5.25 7.72 14.83
C MET A 43 6.15 6.54 14.45
N VAL A 44 5.59 5.34 14.33
CA VAL A 44 6.30 4.10 14.03
C VAL A 44 5.91 3.58 12.66
N VAL A 45 6.89 3.41 11.77
CA VAL A 45 6.72 2.81 10.45
C VAL A 45 7.46 1.48 10.40
N GLY A 46 6.74 0.37 10.26
CA GLY A 46 7.33 -0.96 10.31
C GLY A 46 6.44 -2.04 9.72
N TYR A 47 6.86 -3.29 9.92
CA TYR A 47 6.14 -4.49 9.55
C TYR A 47 5.92 -5.38 10.78
N PRO A 48 4.96 -6.33 10.75
CA PRO A 48 4.45 -6.94 11.98
C PRO A 48 5.50 -7.68 12.81
N GLN A 49 6.40 -8.48 12.20
CA GLN A 49 7.38 -9.24 13.00
C GLN A 49 8.34 -8.33 13.77
N SER A 50 8.85 -7.30 13.11
CA SER A 50 9.67 -6.26 13.75
C SER A 50 8.86 -5.43 14.76
N GLY A 51 7.60 -5.12 14.42
CA GLY A 51 6.66 -4.42 15.28
C GLY A 51 6.41 -5.14 16.60
N VAL A 52 6.18 -6.46 16.58
CA VAL A 52 5.98 -7.26 17.81
C VAL A 52 7.14 -7.08 18.78
N GLN A 53 8.38 -7.22 18.30
CA GLN A 53 9.55 -7.09 19.17
C GLN A 53 9.78 -5.63 19.59
N LEU A 54 9.51 -4.65 18.72
CA LEU A 54 9.64 -3.23 19.02
C LEU A 54 8.67 -2.81 20.14
N PHE A 55 7.40 -3.20 20.06
CA PHE A 55 6.41 -2.89 21.07
C PHE A 55 6.67 -3.61 22.39
N LYS A 56 7.15 -4.86 22.37
CA LYS A 56 7.61 -5.56 23.58
C LYS A 56 8.72 -4.81 24.30
N ASP A 57 9.70 -4.31 23.55
CA ASP A 57 10.80 -3.52 24.12
C ASP A 57 10.30 -2.18 24.65
N TYR A 58 9.39 -1.52 23.93
CA TYR A 58 8.77 -0.27 24.35
C TYR A 58 8.03 -0.44 25.69
N TYR A 59 7.10 -1.40 25.79
CA TYR A 59 6.30 -1.59 27.00
C TYR A 59 7.12 -2.11 28.18
N ALA A 60 8.18 -2.89 27.93
CA ALA A 60 9.09 -3.33 28.98
C ALA A 60 9.84 -2.17 29.67
N ASP A 61 10.18 -1.12 28.91
CA ASP A 61 10.96 0.02 29.41
C ASP A 61 10.10 1.21 29.84
N TYR A 62 8.94 1.44 29.21
CA TYR A 62 8.15 2.68 29.35
C TYR A 62 6.72 2.49 29.88
N GLY A 63 6.12 1.32 29.71
CA GLY A 63 4.69 1.09 29.97
C GLY A 63 3.76 1.70 28.92
N ASP A 64 2.46 1.69 29.19
CA ASP A 64 1.35 2.09 28.31
C ASP A 64 0.96 3.58 28.43
N ASP A 65 1.16 4.20 29.59
CA ASP A 65 0.73 5.57 29.88
C ASP A 65 1.72 6.69 29.44
N THR A 66 2.81 6.37 28.73
CA THR A 66 3.94 7.30 28.57
C THR A 66 3.86 8.23 27.36
N THR A 67 3.57 7.69 26.18
CA THR A 67 3.58 8.42 24.89
C THR A 67 2.51 7.82 23.99
N ASP A 68 1.72 8.67 23.34
CA ASP A 68 0.81 8.24 22.30
C ASP A 68 1.61 7.76 21.07
N ILE A 69 1.18 6.67 20.45
CA ILE A 69 1.87 6.08 19.31
C ILE A 69 0.98 6.14 18.09
N LEU A 70 1.55 6.62 16.98
CA LEU A 70 0.96 6.50 15.66
C LEU A 70 1.66 5.42 14.84
N VAL A 71 0.89 4.53 14.22
CA VAL A 71 1.40 3.52 13.30
C VAL A 71 0.80 3.67 11.90
N THR A 72 1.35 2.91 10.97
CA THR A 72 0.93 2.90 9.57
C THR A 72 0.34 1.54 9.19
N ASP A 73 -0.17 1.45 7.97
CA ASP A 73 -0.76 0.26 7.34
C ASP A 73 0.15 -0.98 7.44
N GLY A 74 1.47 -0.82 7.35
CA GLY A 74 2.41 -1.92 7.50
C GLY A 74 2.37 -2.61 8.88
N LEU A 75 1.78 -1.99 9.90
CA LEU A 75 1.57 -2.58 11.23
C LEU A 75 0.11 -2.94 11.51
N GLN A 76 -0.81 -2.76 10.55
CA GLN A 76 -2.21 -3.15 10.71
C GLN A 76 -2.37 -4.67 10.56
N ASP A 77 -2.11 -5.40 11.64
CA ASP A 77 -2.24 -6.85 11.75
C ASP A 77 -3.11 -7.20 12.97
N ASP A 78 -4.16 -7.99 12.78
CA ASP A 78 -5.06 -8.45 13.84
C ASP A 78 -4.34 -9.26 14.93
N ALA A 79 -3.28 -9.97 14.55
CA ALA A 79 -2.49 -10.75 15.51
C ALA A 79 -1.56 -9.88 16.36
N LEU A 80 -1.29 -8.64 15.98
CA LEU A 80 -0.25 -7.81 16.61
C LEU A 80 -0.48 -7.60 18.12
N PRO A 81 -1.68 -7.20 18.61
CA PRO A 81 -1.89 -7.00 20.05
C PRO A 81 -1.68 -8.28 20.86
N GLY A 82 -2.21 -9.40 20.36
CA GLY A 82 -2.05 -10.71 21.00
C GLY A 82 -0.59 -11.19 21.02
N ASP A 83 0.17 -10.92 19.96
CA ASP A 83 1.58 -11.29 19.86
C ASP A 83 2.49 -10.40 20.71
N VAL A 84 2.17 -9.11 20.87
CA VAL A 84 2.85 -8.19 21.79
C VAL A 84 2.60 -8.63 23.23
N GLY A 85 1.32 -8.83 23.60
CA GLY A 85 0.90 -9.30 24.91
C GLY A 85 0.76 -8.21 25.99
N ASP A 86 0.80 -6.95 25.60
CA ASP A 86 0.57 -5.76 26.43
C ASP A 86 -0.63 -4.95 25.89
N ASP A 87 -1.21 -4.07 26.71
CA ASP A 87 -2.30 -3.19 26.28
C ASP A 87 -1.78 -2.16 25.26
N MET A 88 -2.34 -2.18 24.06
CA MET A 88 -1.98 -1.28 22.96
C MET A 88 -2.99 -0.15 22.75
N SER A 89 -3.79 0.19 23.76
CA SER A 89 -4.80 1.26 23.68
C SER A 89 -4.23 2.67 23.45
N ASN A 90 -2.92 2.88 23.70
CA ASN A 90 -2.20 4.11 23.35
C ASN A 90 -1.71 4.14 21.88
N VAL A 91 -2.02 3.11 21.09
CA VAL A 91 -1.61 2.98 19.70
C VAL A 91 -2.79 3.20 18.76
N GLN A 92 -2.68 4.22 17.92
CA GLN A 92 -3.58 4.50 16.81
C GLN A 92 -2.82 4.40 15.50
N GLY A 93 -3.51 4.18 14.39
CA GLY A 93 -2.87 4.10 13.09
C GLY A 93 -3.75 4.58 11.96
N THR A 94 -3.15 4.66 10.78
CA THR A 94 -3.88 4.92 9.54
C THR A 94 -3.54 3.85 8.52
N ALA A 95 -4.51 3.48 7.70
CA ALA A 95 -4.31 2.56 6.59
C ALA A 95 -5.27 2.87 5.45
N PRO A 96 -4.97 2.48 4.20
CA PRO A 96 -5.96 2.48 3.14
C PRO A 96 -7.20 1.70 3.57
N SER A 97 -8.38 2.27 3.33
CA SER A 97 -9.66 1.60 3.59
C SER A 97 -10.20 0.96 2.30
N ALA A 98 -11.16 0.05 2.47
CA ALA A 98 -11.90 -0.59 1.39
C ALA A 98 -13.38 -0.20 1.50
N ALA A 99 -13.89 0.53 0.51
CA ALA A 99 -15.28 0.97 0.48
C ALA A 99 -15.90 0.89 -0.93
N GLY A 100 -15.37 0.00 -1.76
CA GLY A 100 -15.84 -0.22 -3.12
C GLY A 100 -17.21 -0.89 -3.17
N PRO A 101 -17.96 -0.75 -4.28
CA PRO A 101 -19.31 -1.31 -4.43
C PRO A 101 -19.38 -2.84 -4.32
N GLY A 102 -18.26 -3.55 -4.37
CA GLY A 102 -18.21 -5.01 -4.24
C GLY A 102 -17.53 -5.54 -2.97
N VAL A 103 -17.25 -4.71 -1.97
CA VAL A 103 -16.51 -5.13 -0.76
C VAL A 103 -17.19 -6.30 -0.04
N ASP A 104 -18.49 -6.25 0.25
CA ASP A 104 -19.24 -7.34 0.89
C ASP A 104 -19.15 -8.68 0.12
N THR A 105 -19.13 -8.59 -1.22
CA THR A 105 -19.01 -9.78 -2.08
C THR A 105 -17.62 -10.36 -1.99
N PHE A 106 -16.59 -9.52 -2.06
CA PHE A 106 -15.21 -9.94 -1.89
C PHE A 106 -15.00 -10.60 -0.52
N GLU A 107 -15.46 -9.97 0.57
CA GLU A 107 -15.34 -10.50 1.92
C GLU A 107 -15.98 -11.89 2.02
N SER A 108 -17.21 -12.03 1.53
CA SER A 108 -17.92 -13.33 1.54
C SER A 108 -17.18 -14.40 0.74
N LEU A 109 -16.68 -14.06 -0.46
CA LEU A 109 -15.93 -14.99 -1.30
C LEU A 109 -14.59 -15.41 -0.66
N PHE A 110 -13.91 -14.47 -0.02
CA PHE A 110 -12.64 -14.71 0.65
C PHE A 110 -12.84 -15.62 1.87
N GLU A 111 -13.81 -15.33 2.73
CA GLU A 111 -14.14 -16.14 3.89
C GLU A 111 -14.61 -17.55 3.50
N ASP A 112 -15.44 -17.68 2.45
CA ASP A 112 -15.93 -18.97 1.98
C ASP A 112 -14.81 -19.86 1.43
N GLU A 113 -13.82 -19.28 0.74
CA GLU A 113 -12.72 -20.03 0.12
C GLU A 113 -11.59 -20.35 1.13
N PHE A 114 -11.21 -19.38 1.97
CA PHE A 114 -10.02 -19.48 2.81
C PHE A 114 -10.32 -19.71 4.30
N GLY A 115 -11.53 -19.41 4.75
CA GLY A 115 -11.98 -19.66 6.13
C GLY A 115 -11.52 -18.63 7.16
N ASP A 116 -10.88 -17.54 6.72
CA ASP A 116 -10.40 -16.42 7.52
C ASP A 116 -10.99 -15.12 6.98
N SER A 117 -11.17 -14.12 7.84
CA SER A 117 -11.60 -12.78 7.42
C SER A 117 -10.48 -12.05 6.66
N PRO A 118 -10.84 -11.18 5.69
CA PRO A 118 -9.85 -10.40 4.95
C PRO A 118 -9.15 -9.36 5.85
N GLY A 119 -7.84 -9.20 5.65
CA GLY A 119 -7.03 -8.18 6.32
C GLY A 119 -6.69 -6.99 5.43
N VAL A 120 -5.78 -6.12 5.90
CA VAL A 120 -5.27 -4.98 5.14
C VAL A 120 -4.71 -5.42 3.77
N PHE A 121 -4.94 -4.61 2.74
CA PHE A 121 -4.54 -4.83 1.34
C PHE A 121 -5.13 -6.04 0.61
N THR A 122 -5.95 -6.87 1.26
CA THR A 122 -6.55 -8.04 0.59
C THR A 122 -7.52 -7.64 -0.52
N SER A 123 -8.38 -6.64 -0.28
CA SER A 123 -9.29 -6.12 -1.33
C SER A 123 -8.53 -5.50 -2.52
N GLN A 124 -7.43 -4.80 -2.26
CA GLN A 124 -6.54 -4.22 -3.26
C GLN A 124 -5.83 -5.32 -4.08
N ALA A 125 -5.49 -6.45 -3.45
CA ALA A 125 -4.90 -7.61 -4.11
C ALA A 125 -5.89 -8.35 -5.01
N TYR A 126 -7.13 -8.49 -4.57
CA TYR A 126 -8.22 -8.98 -5.41
C TYR A 126 -8.40 -8.09 -6.64
N ASP A 127 -8.50 -6.77 -6.45
CA ASP A 127 -8.71 -5.81 -7.54
C ASP A 127 -7.55 -5.79 -8.53
N ALA A 128 -6.30 -5.79 -8.05
CA ALA A 128 -5.10 -5.83 -8.88
C ALA A 128 -5.07 -7.06 -9.80
N SER A 129 -5.38 -8.23 -9.25
CA SER A 129 -5.48 -9.46 -10.06
C SER A 129 -6.66 -9.46 -11.01
N ALA A 130 -7.83 -8.97 -10.57
CA ALA A 130 -9.03 -8.91 -11.40
C ALA A 130 -8.78 -8.03 -12.64
N VAL A 131 -8.24 -6.82 -12.45
CA VAL A 131 -7.96 -5.90 -13.55
C VAL A 131 -6.91 -6.46 -14.52
N GLN A 132 -5.85 -7.14 -14.02
CA GLN A 132 -4.85 -7.78 -14.86
C GLN A 132 -5.42 -8.94 -15.70
N ILE A 133 -6.33 -9.74 -15.13
CA ILE A 133 -7.01 -10.81 -15.86
C ILE A 133 -7.93 -10.23 -16.94
N LEU A 134 -8.72 -9.20 -16.61
CA LEU A 134 -9.61 -8.53 -17.57
C LEU A 134 -8.82 -7.88 -18.72
N ALA A 135 -7.72 -7.19 -18.41
CA ALA A 135 -6.84 -6.59 -19.41
C ALA A 135 -6.24 -7.66 -20.35
N ASN A 136 -5.80 -8.80 -19.81
CA ASN A 136 -5.31 -9.92 -20.62
C ASN A 136 -6.41 -10.51 -21.51
N LEU A 137 -7.61 -10.74 -20.97
CA LEU A 137 -8.77 -11.22 -21.73
C LEU A 137 -9.06 -10.30 -22.92
N MET A 138 -9.12 -8.99 -22.67
CA MET A 138 -9.34 -7.97 -23.70
C MET A 138 -8.22 -7.91 -24.75
N ALA A 139 -6.95 -7.97 -24.31
CA ALA A 139 -5.79 -7.90 -25.19
C ALA A 139 -5.81 -9.00 -26.25
N GLY A 140 -6.16 -10.23 -25.87
CA GLY A 140 -6.18 -11.35 -26.80
C GLY A 140 -4.98 -12.30 -26.69
N GLU A 141 -3.95 -11.93 -25.92
CA GLU A 141 -2.66 -12.61 -25.89
C GLU A 141 -1.93 -12.48 -24.54
N ASN A 142 -1.01 -13.42 -24.26
CA ASN A 142 -0.14 -13.39 -23.08
C ASN A 142 1.17 -12.65 -23.41
N ASP A 143 1.06 -11.35 -23.62
CA ASP A 143 2.16 -10.44 -23.88
C ASP A 143 2.07 -9.25 -22.91
N GLY A 144 3.15 -8.93 -22.19
CA GLY A 144 3.07 -8.00 -21.07
C GLY A 144 2.83 -6.55 -21.50
N ALA A 145 3.39 -6.11 -22.64
CA ALA A 145 3.09 -4.80 -23.22
C ALA A 145 1.62 -4.72 -23.67
N SER A 146 1.08 -5.81 -24.22
CA SER A 146 -0.33 -5.87 -24.60
C SER A 146 -1.27 -5.84 -23.40
N VAL A 147 -0.93 -6.51 -22.29
CA VAL A 147 -1.71 -6.43 -21.05
C VAL A 147 -1.64 -5.00 -20.48
N ARG A 148 -0.44 -4.41 -20.42
CA ARG A 148 -0.20 -3.02 -19.98
C ARG A 148 -1.13 -2.03 -20.69
N ASP A 149 -1.14 -2.08 -22.02
CA ASP A 149 -1.90 -1.15 -22.85
C ASP A 149 -3.42 -1.25 -22.62
N HIS A 150 -3.90 -2.35 -22.02
CA HIS A 150 -5.31 -2.58 -21.69
C HIS A 150 -5.67 -2.37 -20.22
N MET A 151 -4.69 -2.19 -19.31
CA MET A 151 -4.96 -1.98 -17.88
C MET A 151 -5.92 -0.81 -17.64
N ARG A 152 -5.61 0.36 -18.21
CA ARG A 152 -6.48 1.55 -18.13
C ARG A 152 -7.78 1.40 -18.93
N VAL A 153 -7.78 0.61 -20.01
CA VAL A 153 -8.97 0.41 -20.85
C VAL A 153 -10.07 -0.31 -20.09
N VAL A 154 -9.72 -1.33 -19.29
CA VAL A 154 -10.70 -2.11 -18.53
C VAL A 154 -11.04 -1.50 -17.17
N ALA A 155 -10.16 -0.67 -16.62
CA ALA A 155 -10.32 -0.08 -15.30
C ALA A 155 -11.02 1.28 -15.33
N ASN A 156 -10.57 2.19 -16.21
CA ASN A 156 -10.95 3.59 -16.15
C ASN A 156 -12.35 3.81 -16.77
N PRO A 157 -13.03 4.94 -16.47
CA PRO A 157 -14.40 5.17 -16.89
C PRO A 157 -14.52 5.19 -18.41
N GLY A 158 -15.55 4.53 -18.98
CA GLY A 158 -15.70 4.50 -20.43
C GLY A 158 -16.55 3.39 -21.04
N GLY A 159 -16.72 2.29 -20.31
CA GLY A 159 -17.48 1.12 -20.73
C GLY A 159 -18.70 0.85 -19.86
N ASP A 160 -19.29 -0.33 -20.04
CA ASP A 160 -20.29 -0.84 -19.10
C ASP A 160 -19.60 -1.20 -17.77
N THR A 161 -20.18 -0.79 -16.65
CA THR A 161 -19.58 -0.95 -15.31
C THR A 161 -19.88 -2.33 -14.74
N TYR A 162 -18.87 -2.97 -14.15
CA TYR A 162 -18.97 -4.26 -13.48
C TYR A 162 -18.29 -4.23 -12.11
N ALA A 163 -18.97 -4.76 -11.09
CA ALA A 163 -18.42 -4.95 -9.74
C ALA A 163 -17.90 -6.38 -9.52
N PRO A 164 -17.19 -6.69 -8.42
CA PRO A 164 -16.74 -8.05 -8.06
C PRO A 164 -17.79 -9.16 -8.19
N SER A 165 -19.06 -8.88 -7.88
CA SER A 165 -20.16 -9.85 -8.04
C SER A 165 -20.48 -10.21 -9.49
N GLU A 166 -20.07 -9.36 -10.43
CA GLU A 166 -20.29 -9.48 -11.86
C GLU A 166 -19.00 -9.81 -12.62
N LEU A 167 -17.91 -10.16 -11.91
CA LEU A 167 -16.61 -10.46 -12.52
C LEU A 167 -16.68 -11.50 -13.66
N PRO A 168 -17.47 -12.59 -13.58
CA PRO A 168 -17.66 -13.49 -14.72
C PRO A 168 -18.22 -12.80 -15.97
N ALA A 169 -19.21 -11.92 -15.81
CA ALA A 169 -19.80 -11.17 -16.92
C ALA A 169 -18.80 -10.14 -17.49
N ALA A 170 -18.01 -9.49 -16.63
CA ALA A 170 -16.93 -8.60 -17.04
C ALA A 170 -15.87 -9.35 -17.87
N ALA A 171 -15.51 -10.57 -17.45
CA ALA A 171 -14.55 -11.42 -18.14
C ALA A 171 -15.06 -11.87 -19.51
N GLU A 172 -16.33 -12.24 -19.64
CA GLU A 172 -16.96 -12.56 -20.93
C GLU A 172 -16.97 -11.33 -21.86
N ALA A 173 -17.35 -10.15 -21.35
CA ALA A 173 -17.37 -8.90 -22.11
C ALA A 173 -15.96 -8.49 -22.58
N ALA A 174 -14.96 -8.54 -21.68
CA ALA A 174 -13.57 -8.30 -22.02
C ALA A 174 -13.07 -9.29 -23.07
N ALA A 175 -13.37 -10.59 -22.92
CA ALA A 175 -13.03 -11.62 -23.91
C ALA A 175 -13.72 -11.38 -25.27
N ALA A 176 -14.87 -10.74 -25.32
CA ALA A 176 -15.52 -10.33 -26.56
C ALA A 176 -14.94 -9.04 -27.17
N GLY A 177 -14.00 -8.38 -26.47
CA GLY A 177 -13.44 -7.09 -26.86
C GLY A 177 -14.39 -5.91 -26.64
N GLU A 178 -15.41 -6.09 -25.79
CA GLU A 178 -16.36 -5.04 -25.43
C GLU A 178 -15.74 -4.08 -24.41
N ASN A 179 -16.08 -2.79 -24.50
CA ASN A 179 -15.55 -1.80 -23.58
C ASN A 179 -16.20 -1.96 -22.20
N ILE A 180 -15.39 -2.13 -21.16
CA ILE A 180 -15.85 -2.32 -19.78
C ILE A 180 -15.22 -1.29 -18.85
N GLN A 181 -15.79 -1.14 -17.67
CA GLN A 181 -15.19 -0.45 -16.54
C GLN A 181 -15.31 -1.35 -15.31
N TYR A 182 -14.18 -1.69 -14.70
CA TYR A 182 -14.13 -2.47 -13.48
C TYR A 182 -14.12 -1.56 -12.25
N GLU A 183 -15.12 -1.71 -11.38
CA GLU A 183 -15.21 -1.03 -10.09
C GLU A 183 -14.96 -2.03 -8.97
N GLY A 184 -13.86 -1.87 -8.26
CA GLY A 184 -13.28 -2.87 -7.36
C GLY A 184 -13.95 -3.02 -5.99
N ALA A 185 -13.45 -3.99 -5.24
CA ALA A 185 -13.79 -4.19 -3.83
C ALA A 185 -13.16 -3.12 -2.93
N SER A 186 -11.92 -2.71 -3.22
CA SER A 186 -11.22 -1.65 -2.46
C SER A 186 -11.79 -0.26 -2.76
N GLY A 187 -12.30 -0.04 -3.97
CA GLY A 187 -12.80 1.25 -4.43
C GLY A 187 -12.80 1.33 -5.96
N SER A 188 -12.85 2.55 -6.48
CA SER A 188 -12.57 2.78 -7.90
C SER A 188 -11.11 2.41 -8.19
N VAL A 189 -10.90 1.70 -9.31
CA VAL A 189 -9.57 1.26 -9.78
C VAL A 189 -9.09 2.17 -10.92
N ASP A 190 -9.49 3.44 -10.89
CA ASP A 190 -9.14 4.43 -11.91
C ASP A 190 -7.66 4.81 -11.81
N PHE A 191 -6.85 4.38 -12.79
CA PHE A 191 -5.43 4.66 -12.85
C PHE A 191 -5.12 5.97 -13.58
N ASP A 192 -4.26 6.80 -13.00
CA ASP A 192 -3.69 7.99 -13.64
C ASP A 192 -2.55 7.64 -14.63
N ASP A 193 -1.90 8.67 -15.18
CA ASP A 193 -0.77 8.50 -16.12
C ASP A 193 0.47 7.82 -15.49
N ALA A 194 0.61 7.85 -14.16
CA ALA A 194 1.70 7.20 -13.42
C ALA A 194 1.37 5.75 -13.03
N GLY A 195 0.12 5.30 -13.24
CA GLY A 195 -0.34 3.98 -12.84
C GLY A 195 -0.84 3.92 -11.39
N ASP A 196 -1.06 5.08 -10.77
CA ASP A 196 -1.61 5.22 -9.43
C ASP A 196 -3.12 5.33 -9.45
N ILE A 197 -3.79 4.87 -8.39
CA ILE A 197 -5.21 5.15 -8.21
C ILE A 197 -5.47 6.64 -8.00
N THR A 198 -6.53 7.15 -8.61
CA THR A 198 -6.86 8.58 -8.58
C THR A 198 -7.68 9.00 -7.36
N SER A 199 -8.35 8.05 -6.70
CA SER A 199 -9.12 8.24 -5.47
C SER A 199 -8.51 7.46 -4.32
N ALA A 200 -8.55 8.02 -3.12
CA ALA A 200 -8.04 7.36 -1.93
C ALA A 200 -9.02 7.51 -0.77
N GLN A 201 -9.12 6.47 0.05
CA GLN A 201 -9.78 6.53 1.34
C GLN A 201 -8.83 5.94 2.37
N TYR A 202 -8.66 6.65 3.48
CA TYR A 202 -7.88 6.17 4.62
C TYR A 202 -8.79 6.01 5.82
N GLN A 203 -8.63 4.91 6.54
CA GLN A 203 -9.22 4.75 7.86
C GLN A 203 -8.22 5.16 8.93
N VAL A 204 -8.73 5.75 10.01
CA VAL A 204 -8.05 5.80 11.30
C VAL A 204 -8.50 4.58 12.09
N PHE A 205 -7.58 3.88 12.74
CA PHE A 205 -7.87 2.69 13.53
C PHE A 205 -7.15 2.74 14.89
N GLY A 206 -7.68 1.99 15.85
CA GLY A 206 -7.02 1.71 17.13
C GLY A 206 -6.98 0.22 17.40
N PHE A 207 -5.97 -0.24 18.16
CA PHE A 207 -5.90 -1.64 18.57
C PHE A 207 -6.83 -1.92 19.75
N THR A 208 -7.37 -3.14 19.77
CA THR A 208 -8.18 -3.72 20.84
C THR A 208 -7.56 -5.04 21.30
N GLU A 209 -8.13 -5.69 22.32
CA GLU A 209 -7.67 -7.02 22.76
C GLU A 209 -7.84 -8.09 21.66
N ASP A 210 -8.80 -7.89 20.74
CA ASP A 210 -9.19 -8.86 19.71
C ASP A 210 -8.65 -8.51 18.31
N GLY A 211 -7.85 -7.45 18.15
CA GLY A 211 -7.32 -6.99 16.85
C GLY A 211 -7.30 -5.48 16.73
N TYR A 212 -7.87 -4.92 15.66
CA TYR A 212 -8.06 -3.47 15.51
C TYR A 212 -9.48 -3.13 15.07
N GLU A 213 -9.89 -1.88 15.31
CA GLU A 213 -11.17 -1.36 14.84
C GLU A 213 -10.97 0.00 14.17
N SER A 214 -11.69 0.26 13.08
CA SER A 214 -11.76 1.58 12.47
C SER A 214 -12.57 2.54 13.34
N THR A 215 -12.02 3.73 13.57
CA THR A 215 -12.63 4.77 14.40
C THR A 215 -13.09 5.98 13.58
N ASP A 216 -12.42 6.27 12.46
CA ASP A 216 -12.78 7.34 11.54
C ASP A 216 -12.31 7.03 10.10
N THR A 217 -12.74 7.85 9.13
CA THR A 217 -12.39 7.71 7.72
C THR A 217 -12.17 9.07 7.07
N VAL A 218 -11.11 9.17 6.27
CA VAL A 218 -10.72 10.37 5.52
C VAL A 218 -10.74 10.07 4.02
N ASP A 219 -11.57 10.81 3.30
CA ASP A 219 -11.77 10.66 1.85
C ASP A 219 -10.98 11.69 1.04
N PHE A 220 -10.23 11.20 0.05
CA PHE A 220 -9.63 12.00 -1.01
C PHE A 220 -10.34 11.69 -2.33
N GLY A 221 -11.12 12.65 -2.80
CA GLY A 221 -11.83 12.53 -4.07
C GLY A 221 -10.87 12.43 -5.26
N ALA A 222 -11.36 11.82 -6.35
CA ALA A 222 -10.60 11.66 -7.59
C ALA A 222 -9.91 12.96 -8.01
N SER A 223 -8.60 12.90 -8.20
CA SER A 223 -7.81 14.04 -8.67
C SER A 223 -7.60 13.96 -10.19
N GLY A 224 -7.97 15.03 -10.91
CA GLY A 224 -7.65 15.18 -12.34
C GLY A 224 -8.62 14.53 -13.32
N ASP A 225 -8.27 14.64 -14.61
CA ASP A 225 -8.92 13.90 -15.70
C ASP A 225 -8.27 12.52 -15.76
N VAL A 226 -9.04 11.44 -15.58
CA VAL A 226 -8.55 10.07 -15.68
C VAL A 226 -8.29 9.74 -17.16
N PRO A 227 -7.09 9.24 -17.53
CA PRO A 227 -6.81 8.85 -18.91
C PRO A 227 -7.76 7.74 -19.35
N GLN A 228 -8.48 7.94 -20.45
CA GLN A 228 -9.32 6.90 -21.04
C GLN A 228 -8.81 6.57 -22.44
N PRO A 229 -8.01 5.51 -22.61
CA PRO A 229 -7.58 5.08 -23.92
C PRO A 229 -8.79 4.58 -24.73
N GLU A 230 -8.74 4.77 -26.06
CA GLU A 230 -9.78 4.21 -26.93
C GLU A 230 -9.77 2.68 -26.82
N PRO A 231 -10.93 2.02 -26.66
CA PRO A 231 -11.00 0.57 -26.59
C PRO A 231 -10.42 -0.05 -27.86
N ALA A 232 -9.36 -0.86 -27.71
CA ALA A 232 -8.62 -1.47 -28.80
C ALA A 232 -8.32 -2.97 -28.54
N GLY A 233 -9.25 -3.68 -27.91
CA GLY A 233 -9.15 -5.12 -27.67
C GLY A 233 -9.49 -5.95 -28.91
N SER A 234 -8.71 -6.99 -29.17
CA SER A 234 -9.05 -8.01 -30.18
C SER A 234 -9.92 -9.14 -29.63
N GLY A 235 -10.06 -9.20 -28.30
CA GLY A 235 -10.80 -10.24 -27.58
C GLY A 235 -10.03 -11.56 -27.47
N SER A 236 -10.52 -12.45 -26.60
CA SER A 236 -9.94 -13.75 -26.31
C SER A 236 -10.67 -14.89 -27.01
N GLY A 237 -9.92 -15.76 -27.69
CA GLY A 237 -10.45 -17.04 -28.14
C GLY A 237 -10.79 -17.95 -26.94
N SER A 238 -11.84 -18.77 -27.07
CA SER A 238 -12.32 -19.68 -26.02
C SER A 238 -11.24 -20.64 -25.49
N ASP A 239 -10.31 -21.05 -26.35
CA ASP A 239 -9.34 -22.11 -26.02
C ASP A 239 -8.05 -21.57 -25.37
N ARG A 240 -8.00 -20.27 -25.02
CA ARG A 240 -6.80 -19.63 -24.47
C ARG A 240 -6.65 -19.90 -22.97
N THR A 241 -5.40 -19.94 -22.51
CA THR A 241 -5.03 -19.88 -21.10
C THR A 241 -4.53 -18.49 -20.75
N VAL A 242 -5.22 -17.77 -19.88
CA VAL A 242 -4.77 -16.51 -19.27
C VAL A 242 -3.74 -16.82 -18.19
N ARG A 243 -2.64 -16.08 -18.14
CA ARG A 243 -1.54 -16.31 -17.19
C ARG A 243 -1.33 -15.11 -16.27
N LEU A 244 -1.29 -15.35 -14.97
CA LEU A 244 -1.03 -14.34 -13.95
C LEU A 244 -0.03 -14.85 -12.90
N GLY A 245 1.09 -14.14 -12.72
CA GLY A 245 2.01 -14.39 -11.61
C GLY A 245 1.54 -13.65 -10.35
N VAL A 246 1.75 -14.25 -9.18
CA VAL A 246 1.46 -13.61 -7.88
C VAL A 246 2.75 -13.54 -7.09
N LEU A 247 3.16 -12.35 -6.66
CA LEU A 247 4.46 -12.09 -6.05
C LEU A 247 4.27 -11.47 -4.66
N GLN A 248 4.24 -12.28 -3.61
CA GLN A 248 3.88 -11.82 -2.25
C GLN A 248 4.85 -12.34 -1.19
N PRO A 249 5.02 -11.67 -0.04
CA PRO A 249 5.89 -12.12 1.05
C PRO A 249 5.19 -13.17 1.91
N GLU A 250 5.23 -14.43 1.50
CA GLU A 250 4.69 -15.54 2.31
C GLU A 250 5.55 -15.80 3.57
N THR A 251 6.78 -15.29 3.57
CA THR A 251 7.68 -15.31 4.71
C THR A 251 8.41 -13.97 4.90
N GLY A 252 9.20 -13.88 5.96
CA GLY A 252 9.90 -12.65 6.36
C GLY A 252 9.04 -11.70 7.17
N ASP A 253 9.49 -10.46 7.29
CA ASP A 253 8.91 -9.44 8.19
C ASP A 253 7.42 -9.15 7.94
N LEU A 254 6.98 -9.24 6.67
CA LEU A 254 5.58 -9.10 6.24
C LEU A 254 4.82 -10.44 6.17
N GLY A 255 5.40 -11.55 6.61
CA GLY A 255 4.84 -12.90 6.42
C GLY A 255 3.40 -13.06 6.94
N ASN A 256 3.05 -12.37 8.03
CA ASN A 256 1.70 -12.37 8.59
C ASN A 256 0.65 -11.80 7.60
N LEU A 257 1.02 -10.75 6.87
CA LEU A 257 0.13 -10.09 5.90
C LEU A 257 0.19 -10.77 4.52
N GLY A 258 1.36 -11.29 4.12
CA GLY A 258 1.57 -11.73 2.74
C GLY A 258 0.80 -13.00 2.34
N GLY A 259 0.49 -13.89 3.29
CA GLY A 259 -0.38 -15.05 3.05
C GLY A 259 -1.79 -14.63 2.61
N PRO A 260 -2.54 -13.89 3.45
CA PRO A 260 -3.86 -13.36 3.08
C PRO A 260 -3.85 -12.51 1.80
N ILE A 261 -2.83 -11.66 1.59
CA ILE A 261 -2.71 -10.85 0.37
C ILE A 261 -2.52 -11.75 -0.88
N ARG A 262 -1.71 -12.82 -0.79
CA ARG A 262 -1.57 -13.82 -1.86
C ARG A 262 -2.90 -14.49 -2.16
N ASP A 263 -3.60 -14.91 -1.13
CA ASP A 263 -4.86 -15.64 -1.27
C ASP A 263 -5.95 -14.77 -1.93
N ALA A 264 -6.02 -13.49 -1.55
CA ALA A 264 -6.90 -12.53 -2.19
C ALA A 264 -6.50 -12.26 -3.65
N ALA A 265 -5.20 -12.20 -3.97
CA ALA A 265 -4.71 -12.08 -5.35
C ALA A 265 -5.06 -13.32 -6.21
N LEU A 266 -5.21 -14.50 -5.62
CA LEU A 266 -5.60 -15.72 -6.34
C LEU A 266 -7.12 -15.82 -6.55
N LEU A 267 -7.91 -15.16 -5.70
CA LEU A 267 -9.37 -15.29 -5.65
C LEU A 267 -10.10 -14.93 -6.97
N PRO A 268 -9.72 -13.88 -7.74
CA PRO A 268 -10.35 -13.63 -9.05
C PRO A 268 -10.21 -14.81 -10.02
N ALA A 269 -9.03 -15.46 -10.05
CA ALA A 269 -8.82 -16.65 -10.88
C ALA A 269 -9.67 -17.84 -10.39
N ILE A 270 -9.86 -17.97 -9.08
CA ILE A 270 -10.73 -18.99 -8.48
C ILE A 270 -12.19 -18.77 -8.89
N GLN A 271 -12.69 -17.54 -8.76
CA GLN A 271 -14.06 -17.16 -9.12
C GLN A 271 -14.39 -17.39 -10.59
N LEU A 272 -13.40 -17.19 -11.48
CA LEU A 272 -13.57 -17.32 -12.93
C LEU A 272 -13.41 -18.75 -13.46
N ARG A 273 -12.72 -19.64 -12.73
CA ARG A 273 -12.23 -20.95 -13.20
C ARG A 273 -13.26 -21.81 -13.94
N ASP A 274 -14.51 -21.82 -13.46
CA ASP A 274 -15.61 -22.61 -14.02
C ASP A 274 -16.75 -21.72 -14.57
N SER A 275 -16.48 -20.42 -14.69
CA SER A 275 -17.47 -19.39 -15.03
C SER A 275 -17.24 -18.77 -16.41
N ILE A 276 -16.11 -19.05 -17.06
CA ILE A 276 -15.76 -18.58 -18.41
C ILE A 276 -15.21 -19.73 -19.27
N ASP A 277 -15.15 -19.52 -20.59
CA ASP A 277 -14.62 -20.53 -21.52
C ASP A 277 -13.10 -20.70 -21.42
N GLN A 278 -12.37 -19.61 -21.16
CA GLN A 278 -10.91 -19.62 -21.02
C GLN A 278 -10.45 -20.31 -19.74
N SER A 279 -9.24 -20.86 -19.79
CA SER A 279 -8.56 -21.31 -18.57
C SER A 279 -7.71 -20.20 -17.96
N ILE A 280 -7.52 -20.23 -16.64
CA ILE A 280 -6.61 -19.31 -15.94
C ILE A 280 -5.53 -20.13 -15.24
N ASP A 281 -4.28 -19.79 -15.51
CA ASP A 281 -3.08 -20.39 -14.90
C ASP A 281 -2.42 -19.34 -14.01
N THR A 282 -2.18 -19.71 -12.74
CA THR A 282 -1.58 -18.83 -11.74
C THR A 282 -0.37 -19.49 -11.11
N GLN A 283 0.64 -18.69 -10.78
CA GLN A 283 1.79 -19.18 -10.01
C GLN A 283 2.26 -18.12 -9.02
N ALA A 284 2.42 -18.54 -7.77
CA ALA A 284 2.93 -17.71 -6.69
C ALA A 284 4.47 -17.77 -6.60
N GLY A 285 5.07 -16.67 -6.15
CA GLY A 285 6.47 -16.55 -5.80
C GLY A 285 6.64 -15.80 -4.47
N ASP A 286 7.33 -16.43 -3.51
CA ASP A 286 7.60 -15.85 -2.19
C ASP A 286 8.74 -14.83 -2.26
N THR A 287 8.43 -13.58 -1.93
CA THR A 287 9.41 -12.48 -1.86
C THR A 287 10.20 -12.44 -0.55
N GLN A 288 9.80 -13.19 0.46
CA GLN A 288 10.45 -13.28 1.77
C GLN A 288 10.63 -11.92 2.46
N SER A 289 9.84 -10.92 2.06
CA SER A 289 10.01 -9.52 2.48
C SER A 289 11.38 -8.90 2.13
N THR A 290 12.09 -9.43 1.13
CA THR A 290 13.40 -8.91 0.71
C THR A 290 13.47 -8.58 -0.77
N ALA A 291 14.25 -7.56 -1.12
CA ALA A 291 14.47 -7.15 -2.51
C ALA A 291 15.06 -8.27 -3.39
N GLN A 292 16.05 -9.01 -2.88
CA GLN A 292 16.73 -10.04 -3.66
C GLN A 292 15.80 -11.21 -3.97
N ALA A 293 15.09 -11.75 -2.96
CA ALA A 293 14.16 -12.85 -3.19
C ALA A 293 12.99 -12.42 -4.07
N ALA A 294 12.52 -11.16 -3.98
CA ALA A 294 11.52 -10.63 -4.91
C ALA A 294 12.00 -10.63 -6.37
N VAL A 295 13.23 -10.17 -6.63
CA VAL A 295 13.83 -10.19 -7.98
C VAL A 295 14.00 -11.62 -8.48
N ASP A 296 14.45 -12.55 -7.63
CA ASP A 296 14.63 -13.96 -8.01
C ASP A 296 13.29 -14.64 -8.34
N ALA A 297 12.26 -14.41 -7.51
CA ALA A 297 10.91 -14.94 -7.72
C ALA A 297 10.25 -14.33 -8.97
N ALA A 298 10.37 -13.02 -9.18
CA ALA A 298 9.89 -12.35 -10.38
C ALA A 298 10.55 -12.91 -11.65
N ASN A 299 11.89 -13.06 -11.66
CA ASN A 299 12.60 -13.66 -12.79
C ASN A 299 12.15 -15.09 -13.08
N SER A 300 11.84 -15.88 -12.05
CA SER A 300 11.30 -17.23 -12.21
C SER A 300 9.94 -17.23 -12.91
N LEU A 301 9.03 -16.34 -12.50
CA LEU A 301 7.70 -16.17 -13.11
C LEU A 301 7.81 -15.68 -14.55
N VAL A 302 8.62 -14.63 -14.79
CA VAL A 302 8.87 -14.11 -16.14
C VAL A 302 9.47 -15.19 -17.05
N SER A 303 10.45 -15.95 -16.56
CA SER A 303 11.06 -17.07 -17.32
C SER A 303 10.07 -18.21 -17.60
N ALA A 304 9.05 -18.39 -16.77
CA ALA A 304 7.96 -19.35 -16.97
C ALA A 304 6.88 -18.84 -17.95
N GLY A 305 7.01 -17.59 -18.44
CA GLY A 305 6.15 -16.98 -19.44
C GLY A 305 4.87 -16.38 -18.86
N TYR A 306 4.93 -15.84 -17.63
CA TYR A 306 3.85 -15.03 -17.07
C TYR A 306 3.99 -13.58 -17.58
N PRO A 307 2.99 -13.04 -18.30
CA PRO A 307 3.07 -11.70 -18.91
C PRO A 307 2.76 -10.58 -17.91
N SER A 308 2.21 -10.91 -16.75
CA SER A 308 1.89 -9.93 -15.72
C SER A 308 2.03 -10.49 -14.31
N LEU A 309 2.34 -9.64 -13.34
CA LEU A 309 2.58 -9.99 -11.93
C LEU A 309 1.71 -9.15 -10.97
N THR A 310 0.92 -9.77 -10.11
CA THR A 310 0.28 -9.09 -8.96
C THR A 310 1.27 -9.05 -7.80
N GLY A 311 1.81 -7.88 -7.46
CA GLY A 311 2.84 -7.72 -6.43
C GLY A 311 3.92 -6.70 -6.81
N ALA A 312 4.91 -6.45 -5.95
CA ALA A 312 5.10 -7.05 -4.62
C ALA A 312 4.31 -6.29 -3.54
N ALA A 313 4.25 -6.84 -2.31
CA ALA A 313 3.66 -6.10 -1.19
C ALA A 313 4.59 -4.99 -0.65
N SER A 314 5.88 -5.29 -0.42
CA SER A 314 6.85 -4.30 0.08
C SER A 314 7.27 -3.31 -1.01
N SER A 315 7.22 -2.01 -0.71
CA SER A 315 7.63 -0.95 -1.66
C SER A 315 9.07 -1.10 -2.14
N GLU A 316 10.00 -1.51 -1.27
CA GLU A 316 11.39 -1.77 -1.68
C GLU A 316 11.47 -2.93 -2.69
N SER A 317 10.71 -4.00 -2.47
CA SER A 317 10.65 -5.14 -3.39
C SER A 317 10.06 -4.72 -4.73
N THR A 318 8.97 -3.95 -4.73
CA THR A 318 8.32 -3.44 -5.94
C THR A 318 9.27 -2.55 -6.75
N ILE A 319 9.92 -1.57 -6.13
CA ILE A 319 10.92 -0.70 -6.77
C ILE A 319 12.05 -1.55 -7.38
N ARG A 320 12.54 -2.57 -6.67
CA ARG A 320 13.63 -3.41 -7.14
C ARG A 320 13.23 -4.33 -8.28
N VAL A 321 12.01 -4.86 -8.28
CA VAL A 321 11.48 -5.69 -9.36
C VAL A 321 11.22 -4.83 -10.60
N ALA A 322 10.64 -3.64 -10.45
CA ALA A 322 10.43 -2.71 -11.56
C ALA A 322 11.74 -2.38 -12.29
N ASN A 323 12.76 -1.96 -11.54
CA ASN A 323 14.04 -1.52 -12.09
C ASN A 323 14.88 -2.65 -12.73
N ASN A 324 14.74 -3.90 -12.26
CA ASN A 324 15.65 -4.98 -12.66
C ASN A 324 14.98 -6.10 -13.47
N VAL A 325 13.65 -6.12 -13.57
CA VAL A 325 12.90 -7.22 -14.19
C VAL A 325 11.84 -6.71 -15.15
N LEU A 326 10.92 -5.83 -14.71
CA LEU A 326 9.71 -5.52 -15.47
C LEU A 326 10.01 -4.87 -16.83
N VAL A 327 10.74 -3.75 -16.82
CA VAL A 327 11.02 -2.97 -18.04
C VAL A 327 11.82 -3.76 -19.06
N ASP A 328 12.89 -4.43 -18.62
CA ASP A 328 13.78 -5.18 -19.51
C ASP A 328 13.11 -6.41 -20.15
N ASN A 329 12.05 -6.94 -19.54
CA ASN A 329 11.32 -8.11 -20.04
C ASN A 329 9.93 -7.76 -20.59
N GLU A 330 9.55 -6.48 -20.62
CA GLU A 330 8.24 -6.00 -21.05
C GLU A 330 7.07 -6.69 -20.32
N VAL A 331 7.20 -6.85 -19.00
CA VAL A 331 6.19 -7.49 -18.12
C VAL A 331 5.54 -6.44 -17.24
N VAL A 332 4.20 -6.38 -17.26
CA VAL A 332 3.43 -5.44 -16.43
C VAL A 332 3.21 -5.99 -15.03
N ALA A 333 3.25 -5.13 -14.01
CA ALA A 333 2.88 -5.50 -12.66
C ALA A 333 1.85 -4.53 -12.08
N CYS A 334 1.02 -5.04 -11.16
CA CYS A 334 0.18 -4.21 -10.31
C CYS A 334 0.45 -4.57 -8.85
N SER A 335 1.00 -3.64 -8.07
CA SER A 335 1.23 -3.85 -6.65
C SER A 335 -0.05 -3.59 -5.85
N PRO A 336 -0.43 -4.48 -4.93
CA PRO A 336 -1.59 -4.26 -4.08
C PRO A 336 -1.29 -3.62 -2.73
N ALA A 337 -0.02 -3.47 -2.34
CA ALA A 337 0.34 -2.99 -1.00
C ALA A 337 1.57 -2.07 -0.94
N SER A 338 2.17 -1.73 -2.09
CA SER A 338 3.33 -0.82 -2.11
C SER A 338 2.92 0.64 -2.23
N THR A 339 2.98 1.34 -1.10
CA THR A 339 2.43 2.69 -0.93
C THR A 339 3.47 3.82 -1.06
N SER A 340 4.77 3.50 -1.10
CA SER A 340 5.85 4.52 -1.11
C SER A 340 5.66 5.55 -2.23
N PRO A 341 5.80 6.86 -1.97
CA PRO A 341 5.66 7.90 -2.99
C PRO A 341 6.71 7.76 -4.10
N ASN A 342 7.86 7.13 -3.79
CA ASN A 342 8.94 6.87 -4.73
C ASN A 342 8.52 5.99 -5.92
N ILE A 343 7.41 5.27 -5.83
CA ILE A 343 6.88 4.44 -6.92
C ILE A 343 6.30 5.31 -8.05
N THR A 344 5.59 6.38 -7.69
CA THR A 344 4.96 7.33 -8.62
C THR A 344 5.95 7.92 -9.63
N ASP A 345 7.18 8.16 -9.18
CA ASP A 345 8.23 8.83 -9.96
C ASP A 345 9.20 7.84 -10.64
N LEU A 346 8.92 6.54 -10.62
CA LEU A 346 9.77 5.55 -11.29
C LEU A 346 9.72 5.71 -12.80
N ASP A 347 10.88 5.60 -13.44
CA ASP A 347 10.97 5.42 -14.90
C ASP A 347 10.73 3.94 -15.22
N ASP A 348 9.45 3.56 -15.27
CA ASP A 348 8.98 2.18 -15.39
C ASP A 348 8.44 1.85 -16.79
N SER A 349 8.48 2.81 -17.73
CA SER A 349 7.87 2.68 -19.06
C SER A 349 6.41 2.20 -19.03
N ASP A 350 5.65 2.66 -18.02
CA ASP A 350 4.24 2.35 -17.77
C ASP A 350 3.99 0.87 -17.43
N PHE A 351 5.01 0.12 -17.02
CA PHE A 351 4.88 -1.30 -16.65
C PHE A 351 4.53 -1.55 -15.17
N LEU A 352 4.35 -0.52 -14.35
CA LEU A 352 4.00 -0.65 -12.95
C LEU A 352 2.75 0.17 -12.61
N PHE A 353 1.77 -0.52 -12.06
CA PHE A 353 0.54 0.05 -11.51
C PHE A 353 0.46 -0.26 -10.02
N ARG A 354 -0.41 0.44 -9.29
CA ARG A 354 -0.74 0.08 -7.91
C ARG A 354 -2.20 0.37 -7.57
N THR A 355 -2.86 -0.56 -6.88
CA THR A 355 -4.21 -0.40 -6.35
C THR A 355 -4.33 0.21 -4.94
N PRO A 356 -3.27 0.32 -4.11
CA PRO A 356 -3.34 1.15 -2.91
C PRO A 356 -2.96 2.62 -3.20
N PRO A 357 -3.48 3.57 -2.42
CA PRO A 357 -3.09 4.97 -2.52
C PRO A 357 -1.66 5.22 -2.00
N SER A 358 -1.08 6.35 -2.41
CA SER A 358 0.28 6.74 -2.02
C SER A 358 0.36 7.24 -0.57
N ASP A 359 1.43 6.82 0.12
CA ASP A 359 1.90 7.34 1.41
C ASP A 359 2.01 8.87 1.48
N ALA A 360 2.12 9.56 0.33
CA ALA A 360 2.09 11.01 0.28
C ALA A 360 0.78 11.57 0.88
N LEU A 361 -0.35 10.91 0.62
CA LEU A 361 -1.64 11.25 1.22
C LEU A 361 -1.72 10.77 2.67
N GLN A 362 -1.26 9.55 2.95
CA GLN A 362 -1.28 8.99 4.30
C GLN A 362 -0.45 9.81 5.30
N GLY A 363 0.69 10.35 4.89
CA GLY A 363 1.51 11.25 5.71
C GLY A 363 0.75 12.51 6.14
N GLN A 364 -0.12 13.04 5.28
CA GLN A 364 -1.01 14.16 5.63
C GLN A 364 -2.09 13.73 6.63
N VAL A 365 -2.70 12.56 6.45
CA VAL A 365 -3.68 12.01 7.40
C VAL A 365 -3.03 11.78 8.76
N LEU A 366 -1.85 11.16 8.82
CA LEU A 366 -1.10 10.94 10.06
C LEU A 366 -0.75 12.26 10.76
N ALA A 367 -0.32 13.28 10.01
CA ALA A 367 -0.05 14.59 10.56
C ALA A 367 -1.31 15.25 11.14
N GLN A 368 -2.45 15.09 10.46
CA GLN A 368 -3.74 15.58 10.94
C GLN A 368 -4.15 14.86 12.23
N VAL A 369 -4.08 13.53 12.28
CA VAL A 369 -4.40 12.75 13.49
C VAL A 369 -3.48 13.15 14.65
N ALA A 370 -2.17 13.30 14.40
CA ALA A 370 -1.22 13.76 15.41
C ALA A 370 -1.62 15.13 16.00
N SER A 371 -1.98 16.09 15.16
CA SER A 371 -2.27 17.46 15.63
C SER A 371 -3.68 17.64 16.17
N GLU A 372 -4.70 17.12 15.47
CA GLU A 372 -6.10 17.40 15.75
C GLU A 372 -6.71 16.42 16.76
N ASP A 373 -6.40 15.13 16.65
CA ASP A 373 -6.98 14.09 17.50
C ASP A 373 -6.16 13.89 18.79
N ILE A 374 -4.83 13.79 18.65
CA ILE A 374 -3.91 13.61 19.79
C ILE A 374 -3.59 14.96 20.44
N GLY A 375 -3.53 16.06 19.67
CA GLY A 375 -3.13 17.37 20.19
C GLY A 375 -1.62 17.56 20.30
N ALA A 376 -0.83 16.75 19.58
CA ALA A 376 0.63 16.77 19.62
C ALA A 376 1.19 18.04 18.97
N SER A 377 2.16 18.68 19.64
CA SER A 377 2.96 19.77 19.08
C SER A 377 4.36 19.30 18.68
N THR A 378 4.81 18.18 19.25
CA THR A 378 6.10 17.56 18.98
C THR A 378 5.94 16.09 18.62
N ALA A 379 6.73 15.62 17.64
CA ALA A 379 6.72 14.23 17.22
C ALA A 379 8.16 13.71 17.05
N SER A 380 8.35 12.41 17.23
CA SER A 380 9.54 11.69 16.72
C SER A 380 9.08 10.56 15.80
N THR A 381 9.94 10.18 14.85
CA THR A 381 9.69 9.03 13.98
C THR A 381 10.67 7.90 14.26
N LEU A 382 10.16 6.67 14.23
CA LEU A 382 10.92 5.43 14.28
C LEU A 382 10.53 4.59 13.08
N TYR A 383 11.42 4.42 12.10
CA TYR A 383 11.04 3.91 10.79
C TYR A 383 11.96 2.79 10.30
N LEU A 384 11.38 1.82 9.59
CA LEU A 384 12.13 0.76 8.93
C LEU A 384 13.05 1.38 7.87
N ASN A 385 14.34 1.05 7.91
CA ASN A 385 15.38 1.67 7.10
C ASN A 385 15.40 1.16 5.65
N ASN A 386 14.32 1.42 4.91
CA ASN A 386 14.15 1.09 3.49
C ASN A 386 13.28 2.16 2.79
N SER A 387 13.02 1.97 1.49
CA SER A 387 12.24 2.94 0.68
C SER A 387 10.79 3.15 1.16
N TYR A 388 10.20 2.19 1.88
CA TYR A 388 8.88 2.35 2.48
C TYR A 388 8.97 3.24 3.73
N GLY A 389 9.72 2.80 4.74
CA GLY A 389 9.77 3.50 6.03
C GLY A 389 10.34 4.90 5.91
N GLN A 390 11.38 5.09 5.08
CA GLN A 390 11.97 6.41 4.87
C GLN A 390 11.01 7.38 4.17
N ALA A 391 10.33 6.96 3.10
CA ALA A 391 9.52 7.91 2.33
C ALA A 391 8.21 8.28 3.05
N LEU A 392 7.60 7.33 3.77
CA LEU A 392 6.39 7.58 4.54
C LEU A 392 6.67 8.48 5.76
N GLN A 393 7.76 8.24 6.50
CA GLN A 393 8.11 9.11 7.62
C GLN A 393 8.49 10.53 7.16
N GLU A 394 9.17 10.67 6.00
CA GLU A 394 9.47 11.98 5.40
C GLU A 394 8.18 12.72 4.98
N SER A 395 7.20 11.98 4.46
CA SER A 395 5.87 12.52 4.11
C SER A 395 5.13 13.03 5.34
N PHE A 396 5.09 12.23 6.41
CA PHE A 396 4.53 12.65 7.71
C PHE A 396 5.28 13.87 8.28
N ALA A 397 6.60 13.82 8.36
CA ALA A 397 7.41 14.90 8.95
C ALA A 397 7.18 16.22 8.21
N SER A 398 7.14 16.19 6.88
CA SER A 398 6.87 17.37 6.05
C SER A 398 5.46 17.92 6.33
N ALA A 399 4.42 17.07 6.28
CA ALA A 399 3.06 17.50 6.54
C ALA A 399 2.86 18.04 7.97
N PHE A 400 3.43 17.36 8.98
CA PHE A 400 3.34 17.79 10.37
C PHE A 400 3.99 19.16 10.61
N GLN A 401 5.13 19.43 9.97
CA GLN A 401 5.83 20.71 10.11
C GLN A 401 5.23 21.84 9.27
N GLU A 402 4.79 21.54 8.04
CA GLU A 402 4.37 22.57 7.09
C GLU A 402 2.86 22.89 7.17
N GLU A 403 2.03 21.89 7.50
CA GLU A 403 0.58 21.99 7.48
C GLU A 403 -0.03 22.10 8.88
N GLN A 404 0.64 21.50 9.89
CA GLN A 404 0.13 21.41 11.27
C GLN A 404 0.94 22.24 12.29
N ASP A 405 1.92 23.04 11.83
CA ASP A 405 2.82 23.85 12.66
C ASP A 405 3.57 23.04 13.76
N GLY A 406 3.70 21.73 13.60
CA GLY A 406 4.35 20.81 14.53
C GLY A 406 5.88 20.80 14.41
N GLN A 407 6.55 20.19 15.39
CA GLN A 407 8.00 20.04 15.41
C GLN A 407 8.41 18.56 15.47
N VAL A 408 9.23 18.13 14.50
CA VAL A 408 9.86 16.80 14.55
C VAL A 408 11.18 16.86 15.32
N LEU A 409 11.28 16.13 16.42
CA LEU A 409 12.43 16.13 17.32
C LEU A 409 13.53 15.17 16.86
N GLN A 410 13.14 13.94 16.52
CA GLN A 410 14.04 12.88 16.07
C GLN A 410 13.44 12.10 14.91
N GLN A 411 14.30 11.62 14.01
CA GLN A 411 13.94 10.66 12.97
C GLN A 411 14.95 9.52 13.03
N VAL A 412 14.50 8.34 13.47
CA VAL A 412 15.37 7.21 13.83
C VAL A 412 15.08 6.02 12.93
N GLY A 413 16.05 5.63 12.11
CA GLY A 413 15.95 4.40 11.33
C GLY A 413 16.24 3.15 12.15
N PHE A 414 15.53 2.06 11.88
CA PHE A 414 15.81 0.72 12.41
C PHE A 414 15.90 -0.32 11.30
N GLU A 415 16.66 -1.40 11.56
CA GLU A 415 16.75 -2.55 10.66
C GLU A 415 15.69 -3.60 11.04
N SER A 416 15.13 -4.31 10.07
CA SER A 416 14.14 -5.37 10.37
C SER A 416 14.72 -6.52 11.19
N GLN A 417 13.84 -7.27 11.85
CA GLN A 417 14.12 -8.57 12.48
C GLN A 417 15.29 -8.55 13.49
N GLN A 418 15.44 -7.45 14.24
CA GLN A 418 16.38 -7.40 15.35
C GLN A 418 15.80 -8.09 16.59
N SER A 419 16.69 -8.61 17.44
CA SER A 419 16.30 -9.20 18.72
C SER A 419 15.90 -8.15 19.77
N SER A 420 16.20 -6.87 19.52
CA SER A 420 15.83 -5.75 20.37
C SER A 420 15.94 -4.43 19.60
N TYR A 421 15.09 -3.47 19.96
CA TYR A 421 14.98 -2.11 19.43
C TYR A 421 15.16 -1.03 20.51
N THR A 422 15.46 -1.39 21.76
CA THR A 422 15.61 -0.45 22.89
C THR A 422 16.49 0.76 22.57
N SER A 423 17.62 0.59 21.88
CA SER A 423 18.50 1.72 21.56
C SER A 423 17.86 2.75 20.61
N GLN A 424 17.07 2.28 19.65
CA GLN A 424 16.37 3.11 18.69
C GLN A 424 15.18 3.80 19.34
N ILE A 425 14.43 3.08 20.19
CA ILE A 425 13.34 3.63 20.99
C ILE A 425 13.86 4.75 21.90
N ASN A 426 14.94 4.52 22.66
CA ASN A 426 15.54 5.54 23.52
C ASN A 426 16.00 6.77 22.72
N SER A 427 16.58 6.54 21.54
CA SER A 427 16.98 7.62 20.64
C SER A 427 15.78 8.44 20.17
N ALA A 428 14.67 7.79 19.81
CA ALA A 428 13.44 8.47 19.34
C ALA A 428 12.74 9.24 20.47
N LEU A 429 12.75 8.70 21.69
CA LEU A 429 12.14 9.32 22.88
C LEU A 429 13.06 10.34 23.59
N ASN A 430 14.29 10.54 23.09
CA ASN A 430 15.31 11.41 23.69
C ASN A 430 15.73 11.04 25.13
N GLN A 431 15.79 9.73 25.46
CA GLN A 431 16.08 9.22 26.81
C GLN A 431 17.42 8.50 26.96
#